data_AF-A0A836U803-F1
#
_entry.id   AF-A0A836U803-F1
#
_cell.length_a   1.000
_cell.length_b   1.000
_cell.length_c   1.000
_cell.angle_alpha   90.00
_cell.angle_beta   90.00
_cell.angle_gamma   90.00
#
_symmetry.space_group_name_H-M   'P 1'
#
loop_
_entity.id
_entity.type
_entity.pdbx_description
1 polymer ?
#
loop_
_entity_poly.entity_id
_entity_poly.type
_entity_poly.pdbx_seq_one_letter_code
_entity_poly.pdbx_strand_id
1 'polypeptide(L)'
;YPPGDTRDICTYITERYARAGYQCQTLSRTDGVDNVVARSGSGAPQLALNCHIDTVDVGTVADWRTDPFQAHIEDGVIYGLGANNCKGSTALHIWLGEEIMRAGGPKQGEIVFSFTGDEERLGRGPSHGEYPWGNAAPSPHTTRFATGSPVSILELPAGAAGEGALHLAGNVAEWVADWYDPGYYTRSPSAGPQGPDLGDFKVIRGGGFHNAMRGALTSASAAQPR
;
A
#
# COMPACT_ATOMS: atom_id res chain seq x y z
N TYR A 1 -14.36 11.62 -0.84
CA TYR A 1 -13.73 10.30 -0.67
C TYR A 1 -14.81 9.24 -0.57
N PRO A 2 -15.36 8.78 -1.69
CA PRO A 2 -16.36 7.75 -1.65
C PRO A 2 -15.64 6.44 -1.33
N PRO A 3 -16.09 5.67 -0.34
CA PRO A 3 -15.62 4.31 -0.16
C PRO A 3 -16.19 3.51 -1.32
N GLY A 4 -15.31 2.95 -2.16
CA GLY A 4 -15.70 1.81 -2.98
C GLY A 4 -15.90 0.60 -2.07
N ASP A 5 -16.87 -0.23 -2.39
CA ASP A 5 -16.96 -1.56 -1.79
C ASP A 5 -15.81 -2.42 -2.32
N THR A 6 -14.95 -2.92 -1.44
CA THR A 6 -13.78 -3.72 -1.85
C THR A 6 -14.03 -5.23 -1.80
N ARG A 7 -15.22 -5.69 -1.42
CA ARG A 7 -15.52 -7.12 -1.21
C ARG A 7 -15.38 -7.94 -2.49
N ASP A 8 -15.87 -7.42 -3.60
CA ASP A 8 -15.83 -8.13 -4.89
C ASP A 8 -14.39 -8.32 -5.38
N ILE A 9 -13.57 -7.27 -5.32
CA ILE A 9 -12.16 -7.34 -5.72
C ILE A 9 -11.34 -8.18 -4.72
N CYS A 10 -11.63 -8.12 -3.42
CA CYS A 10 -11.01 -8.98 -2.41
C CYS A 10 -11.33 -10.46 -2.65
N THR A 11 -12.58 -10.77 -3.02
CA THR A 11 -13.01 -12.12 -3.40
C THR A 11 -12.23 -12.59 -4.63
N TYR A 12 -12.19 -11.76 -5.69
CA TYR A 12 -11.43 -12.06 -6.91
C TYR A 12 -9.94 -12.35 -6.63
N ILE A 13 -9.29 -11.52 -5.82
CA ILE A 13 -7.89 -11.69 -5.44
C ILE A 13 -7.71 -12.98 -4.63
N THR A 14 -8.55 -13.19 -3.62
CA THR A 14 -8.48 -14.37 -2.74
C THR A 14 -8.59 -15.66 -3.54
N GLU A 15 -9.54 -15.73 -4.48
CA GLU A 15 -9.70 -16.90 -5.34
C GLU A 15 -8.49 -17.15 -6.25
N ARG A 16 -7.90 -16.10 -6.83
CA ARG A 16 -6.70 -16.20 -7.69
C ARG A 16 -5.51 -16.75 -6.90
N TYR A 17 -5.23 -16.18 -5.73
CA TYR A 17 -4.13 -16.60 -4.87
C TYR A 17 -4.34 -17.98 -4.26
N ALA A 18 -5.56 -18.32 -3.82
CA ALA A 18 -5.88 -19.65 -3.32
C ALA A 18 -5.67 -20.72 -4.39
N ARG A 19 -6.11 -20.47 -5.64
CA ARG A 19 -5.85 -21.37 -6.77
C ARG A 19 -4.37 -21.53 -7.09
N ALA A 20 -3.56 -20.49 -6.89
CA ALA A 20 -2.11 -20.55 -7.05
C ALA A 20 -1.40 -21.28 -5.90
N GLY A 21 -2.08 -21.57 -4.78
CA GLY A 21 -1.54 -22.32 -3.65
C GLY A 21 -1.08 -21.47 -2.47
N TYR A 22 -1.49 -20.20 -2.39
CA TYR A 22 -1.26 -19.36 -1.23
C TYR A 22 -2.25 -19.65 -0.10
N GLN A 23 -1.81 -19.44 1.14
CA GLN A 23 -2.70 -19.32 2.30
C GLN A 23 -3.26 -17.90 2.34
N CYS A 24 -4.56 -17.75 2.16
CA CYS A 24 -5.22 -16.46 2.10
C CYS A 24 -6.04 -16.19 3.37
N GLN A 25 -6.03 -14.94 3.82
CA GLN A 25 -6.87 -14.43 4.89
C GLN A 25 -7.50 -13.11 4.43
N THR A 26 -8.83 -13.04 4.47
CA THR A 26 -9.59 -11.80 4.32
C THR A 26 -9.79 -11.18 5.70
N LEU A 27 -9.49 -9.88 5.82
CA LEU A 27 -9.61 -9.11 7.06
C LEU A 27 -10.62 -7.98 6.85
N SER A 28 -11.71 -8.03 7.61
CA SER A 28 -12.81 -7.07 7.54
C SER A 28 -13.07 -6.50 8.93
N ARG A 29 -12.89 -5.18 9.10
CA ARG A 29 -13.25 -4.48 10.35
C ARG A 29 -14.23 -3.31 10.14
N THR A 30 -14.37 -2.84 8.90
CA THR A 30 -15.37 -1.85 8.48
C THR A 30 -16.27 -2.47 7.42
N ASP A 31 -17.58 -2.27 7.51
CA ASP A 31 -18.52 -2.83 6.53
C ASP A 31 -18.22 -2.31 5.12
N GLY A 32 -18.17 -3.24 4.14
CA GLY A 32 -17.81 -2.94 2.76
C GLY A 32 -16.32 -2.71 2.49
N VAL A 33 -15.45 -2.76 3.51
CA VAL A 33 -14.00 -2.57 3.37
C VAL A 33 -13.26 -3.80 3.86
N ASP A 34 -12.93 -4.66 2.90
CA ASP A 34 -12.12 -5.85 3.07
C ASP A 34 -10.67 -5.60 2.66
N ASN A 35 -9.77 -6.35 3.29
CA ASN A 35 -8.35 -6.46 2.95
C ASN A 35 -7.99 -7.93 2.72
N VAL A 36 -6.97 -8.21 1.91
CA VAL A 36 -6.47 -9.58 1.69
C VAL A 36 -5.00 -9.68 2.05
N VAL A 37 -4.65 -10.74 2.79
CA VAL A 37 -3.26 -11.17 3.02
C VAL A 37 -3.09 -12.57 2.45
N ALA A 38 -2.16 -12.75 1.52
CA ALA A 38 -1.84 -14.04 0.89
C ALA A 38 -0.37 -14.41 1.16
N ARG A 39 -0.13 -15.62 1.69
CA ARG A 39 1.18 -16.05 2.18
C ARG A 39 1.61 -17.38 1.57
N SER A 40 2.89 -17.53 1.28
CA SER A 40 3.51 -18.79 0.85
C SER A 40 4.94 -18.89 1.37
N GLY A 41 5.37 -20.09 1.75
CA GLY A 41 6.66 -20.32 2.41
C GLY A 41 6.59 -20.13 3.93
N SER A 42 7.76 -20.07 4.57
CA SER A 42 7.89 -19.89 6.02
C SER A 42 9.32 -19.49 6.40
N GLY A 43 9.48 -18.83 7.54
CA GLY A 43 10.79 -18.43 8.05
C GLY A 43 11.37 -17.19 7.37
N ALA A 44 12.67 -16.96 7.56
CA ALA A 44 13.37 -15.78 7.06
C ALA A 44 14.17 -16.06 5.77
N PRO A 45 14.34 -15.05 4.89
CA PRO A 45 13.78 -13.69 4.98
C PRO A 45 12.28 -13.65 4.66
N GLN A 46 11.58 -12.63 5.14
CA GLN A 46 10.20 -12.33 4.74
C GLN A 46 10.21 -11.18 3.74
N LEU A 47 9.58 -11.37 2.58
CA LEU A 47 9.35 -10.33 1.60
C LEU A 47 7.86 -10.01 1.53
N ALA A 48 7.48 -8.77 1.84
CA ALA A 48 6.11 -8.30 1.75
C ALA A 48 5.94 -7.36 0.55
N LEU A 49 4.93 -7.61 -0.28
CA LEU A 49 4.52 -6.79 -1.41
C LEU A 49 3.12 -6.26 -1.13
N ASN A 50 2.97 -4.94 -1.08
CA ASN A 50 1.70 -4.28 -0.77
C ASN A 50 1.17 -3.49 -1.96
N CYS A 51 -0.14 -3.51 -2.15
CA CYS A 51 -0.89 -2.58 -2.99
C CYS A 51 -2.19 -2.19 -2.27
N HIS A 52 -2.77 -1.08 -2.68
CA HIS A 52 -4.11 -0.70 -2.28
C HIS A 52 -5.11 -0.92 -3.42
N ILE A 53 -6.36 -1.21 -3.08
CA ILE A 53 -7.40 -1.63 -4.04
C ILE A 53 -8.59 -0.67 -4.09
N ASP A 54 -8.58 0.34 -3.23
CA ASP A 54 -9.44 1.51 -3.26
C ASP A 54 -8.92 2.59 -4.23
N THR A 55 -9.73 3.63 -4.42
CA THR A 55 -9.39 4.79 -5.25
C THR A 55 -9.91 6.07 -4.62
N VAL A 56 -9.35 7.21 -5.02
CA VAL A 56 -9.94 8.53 -4.77
C VAL A 56 -11.33 8.70 -5.42
N ASP A 57 -11.97 9.83 -5.11
CA ASP A 57 -13.18 10.30 -5.81
C ASP A 57 -12.90 10.57 -7.30
N VAL A 58 -13.89 10.32 -8.16
CA VAL A 58 -13.74 10.54 -9.61
C VAL A 58 -13.81 12.03 -9.98
N GLY A 59 -14.26 12.87 -9.04
CA GLY A 59 -14.57 14.27 -9.30
C GLY A 59 -15.75 14.40 -10.26
N THR A 60 -15.69 15.40 -11.13
CA THR A 60 -16.73 15.62 -12.14
C THR A 60 -16.53 14.66 -13.31
N VAL A 61 -17.43 13.70 -13.48
CA VAL A 61 -17.37 12.71 -14.58
C VAL A 61 -17.27 13.38 -15.97
N ALA A 62 -17.93 14.53 -16.16
CA ALA A 62 -17.90 15.26 -17.43
C ALA A 62 -16.52 15.85 -17.79
N ASP A 63 -15.59 15.95 -16.83
CA ASP A 63 -14.21 16.41 -17.08
C ASP A 63 -13.34 15.27 -17.64
N TRP A 64 -13.81 14.02 -17.60
CA TRP A 64 -13.10 12.88 -18.17
C TRP A 64 -13.37 12.75 -19.66
N ARG A 65 -12.30 12.47 -20.43
CA ARG A 65 -12.40 12.16 -21.87
C ARG A 65 -13.09 10.82 -22.16
N THR A 66 -13.02 9.89 -21.21
CA THR A 66 -13.52 8.51 -21.29
C THR A 66 -14.25 8.19 -19.99
N ASP A 67 -15.12 7.18 -19.97
CA ASP A 67 -15.76 6.75 -18.72
C ASP A 67 -14.68 6.33 -17.69
N PRO A 68 -14.59 7.00 -16.51
CA PRO A 68 -13.56 6.68 -15.51
C PRO A 68 -13.70 5.28 -14.92
N PHE A 69 -14.88 4.66 -15.00
CA PHE A 69 -15.13 3.33 -14.43
C PHE A 69 -14.92 2.19 -15.44
N GLN A 70 -14.60 2.52 -16.70
CA GLN A 70 -14.27 1.56 -17.73
C GLN A 70 -12.80 1.71 -18.14
N ALA A 71 -12.10 0.59 -18.33
CA ALA A 71 -10.75 0.63 -18.88
C ALA A 71 -10.83 0.99 -20.37
N HIS A 72 -10.37 2.19 -20.73
CA HIS A 72 -10.23 2.61 -22.12
C HIS A 72 -8.77 2.50 -22.54
N ILE A 73 -8.49 1.82 -23.65
CA ILE A 73 -7.12 1.58 -24.13
C ILE A 73 -6.95 2.29 -25.47
N GLU A 74 -5.99 3.21 -25.53
CA GLU A 74 -5.70 4.01 -26.72
C GLU A 74 -4.20 4.27 -26.79
N ASP A 75 -3.60 4.01 -27.96
CA ASP A 75 -2.15 4.21 -28.23
C ASP A 75 -1.20 3.59 -27.18
N GLY A 76 -1.58 2.41 -26.66
CA GLY A 76 -0.78 1.68 -25.66
C GLY A 76 -0.92 2.22 -24.23
N VAL A 77 -1.81 3.18 -23.99
CA VAL A 77 -2.11 3.75 -22.68
C VAL A 77 -3.46 3.25 -22.20
N ILE A 78 -3.56 2.92 -20.90
CA ILE A 78 -4.81 2.54 -20.24
C ILE A 78 -5.31 3.73 -19.41
N TYR A 79 -6.52 4.18 -19.72
CA TYR A 79 -7.24 5.24 -19.01
C TYR A 79 -8.35 4.64 -18.16
N GLY A 80 -8.51 5.18 -16.96
CA GLY A 80 -9.52 4.78 -16.00
C GLY A 80 -9.12 5.13 -14.57
N LEU A 81 -10.09 5.30 -13.70
CA LEU A 81 -9.88 5.58 -12.28
C LEU A 81 -9.12 4.42 -11.63
N GLY A 82 -7.98 4.78 -11.07
CA GLY A 82 -7.08 3.87 -10.41
C GLY A 82 -6.19 3.06 -11.35
N ALA A 83 -6.25 3.25 -12.69
CA ALA A 83 -5.35 2.58 -13.62
C ALA A 83 -3.87 2.78 -13.22
N ASN A 84 -3.51 4.02 -12.86
CA ASN A 84 -2.20 4.35 -12.31
C ASN A 84 -2.09 4.13 -10.79
N ASN A 85 -3.07 4.61 -9.99
CA ASN A 85 -3.04 4.53 -8.52
C ASN A 85 -4.20 3.68 -7.93
N CYS A 86 -4.01 2.39 -7.62
CA CYS A 86 -2.88 1.56 -8.04
C CYS A 86 -3.31 0.20 -8.63
N LYS A 87 -4.44 0.16 -9.35
CA LYS A 87 -4.98 -1.06 -9.98
C LYS A 87 -4.02 -1.69 -10.99
N GLY A 88 -3.20 -0.90 -11.69
CA GLY A 88 -2.13 -1.42 -12.54
C GLY A 88 -1.10 -2.25 -11.76
N SER A 89 -0.60 -1.71 -10.64
CA SER A 89 0.30 -2.41 -9.72
C SER A 89 -0.37 -3.62 -9.07
N THR A 90 -1.65 -3.50 -8.70
CA THR A 90 -2.45 -4.62 -8.17
C THR A 90 -2.53 -5.76 -9.18
N ALA A 91 -2.81 -5.48 -10.46
CA ALA A 91 -2.85 -6.50 -11.50
C ALA A 91 -1.47 -7.18 -11.68
N LEU A 92 -0.39 -6.40 -11.65
CA LEU A 92 0.98 -6.91 -11.70
C LEU A 92 1.28 -7.82 -10.50
N HIS A 93 0.88 -7.44 -9.29
CA HIS A 93 1.09 -8.23 -8.08
C HIS A 93 0.36 -9.57 -8.15
N ILE A 94 -0.91 -9.57 -8.60
CA ILE A 94 -1.68 -10.81 -8.79
C ILE A 94 -0.97 -11.71 -9.80
N TRP A 95 -0.53 -11.18 -10.94
CA TRP A 95 0.21 -11.95 -11.95
C TRP A 95 1.53 -12.50 -11.39
N LEU A 96 2.31 -11.65 -10.72
CA LEU A 96 3.59 -12.03 -10.11
C LEU A 96 3.43 -13.14 -9.07
N GLY A 97 2.40 -13.06 -8.22
CA GLY A 97 2.09 -14.11 -7.24
C GLY A 97 1.82 -15.46 -7.92
N GLU A 98 1.04 -15.47 -8.99
CA GLU A 98 0.80 -16.69 -9.77
C GLU A 98 2.10 -17.23 -10.41
N GLU A 99 2.92 -16.36 -11.00
CA GLU A 99 4.19 -16.76 -11.62
C GLU A 99 5.20 -17.32 -10.61
N ILE A 100 5.28 -16.76 -9.40
CA ILE A 100 6.12 -17.30 -8.32
C ILE A 100 5.73 -18.74 -8.02
N MET A 101 4.42 -19.03 -7.94
CA MET A 101 3.95 -20.39 -7.68
C MET A 101 4.15 -21.30 -8.89
N ARG A 102 3.98 -20.81 -10.12
CA ARG A 102 4.32 -21.55 -11.36
C ARG A 102 5.80 -21.92 -11.42
N ALA A 103 6.68 -21.05 -10.91
CA ALA A 103 8.12 -21.30 -10.78
C ALA A 103 8.47 -22.24 -9.60
N GLY A 104 7.48 -22.78 -8.90
CA GLY A 104 7.65 -23.75 -7.82
C GLY A 104 7.73 -23.15 -6.42
N GLY A 105 7.27 -21.91 -6.25
CA GLY A 105 7.12 -21.24 -4.96
C GLY A 105 8.44 -20.85 -4.28
N PRO A 106 8.36 -20.19 -3.11
CA PRO A 106 9.55 -19.78 -2.34
C PRO A 106 10.35 -21.00 -1.89
N LYS A 107 11.65 -21.04 -2.24
CA LYS A 107 12.59 -22.10 -1.81
C LYS A 107 13.17 -21.84 -0.41
N GLN A 108 13.16 -20.58 0.02
CA GLN A 108 13.62 -20.13 1.32
C GLN A 108 12.79 -18.92 1.74
N GLY A 109 12.46 -18.85 3.03
CA GLY A 109 11.72 -17.73 3.59
C GLY A 109 10.25 -17.74 3.21
N GLU A 110 9.63 -16.57 3.36
CA GLU A 110 8.21 -16.37 3.13
C GLU A 110 7.98 -15.17 2.22
N ILE A 111 7.01 -15.29 1.33
CA ILE A 111 6.48 -14.18 0.55
C ILE A 111 5.05 -13.89 1.01
N VAL A 112 4.77 -12.61 1.20
CA VAL A 112 3.47 -12.09 1.63
C VAL A 112 3.01 -11.05 0.64
N PHE A 113 1.79 -11.21 0.12
CA PHE A 113 1.09 -10.17 -0.61
C PHE A 113 -0.01 -9.59 0.29
N SER A 114 -0.10 -8.28 0.36
CA SER A 114 -1.19 -7.59 1.05
C SER A 114 -1.90 -6.61 0.12
N PHE A 115 -3.23 -6.62 0.16
CA PHE A 115 -4.10 -5.76 -0.62
C PHE A 115 -5.01 -4.99 0.35
N THR A 116 -4.79 -3.68 0.47
CA THR A 116 -5.47 -2.82 1.45
C THR A 116 -6.62 -2.04 0.84
N GLY A 117 -7.77 -1.98 1.53
CA GLY A 117 -9.01 -1.42 1.00
C GLY A 117 -9.31 0.04 1.35
N ASP A 118 -8.41 0.74 2.05
CA ASP A 118 -8.67 2.13 2.52
C ASP A 118 -7.36 2.96 2.63
N GLU A 119 -6.43 2.78 1.70
CA GLU A 119 -5.17 3.55 1.72
C GLU A 119 -5.37 5.03 1.41
N GLU A 120 -6.30 5.36 0.52
CA GLU A 120 -6.56 6.74 0.08
C GLU A 120 -7.17 7.58 1.23
N ARG A 121 -7.57 6.94 2.32
CA ARG A 121 -7.98 7.57 3.60
C ARG A 121 -6.96 7.41 4.72
N LEU A 122 -5.77 6.94 4.40
CA LEU A 122 -4.67 6.67 5.33
C LEU A 122 -5.02 5.61 6.38
N GLY A 123 -5.96 4.72 6.08
CA GLY A 123 -6.50 3.71 7.00
C GLY A 123 -6.96 4.25 8.35
N ARG A 124 -7.50 5.47 8.35
CA ARG A 124 -8.00 6.12 9.58
C ARG A 124 -9.44 5.68 9.91
N GLY A 125 -10.03 4.83 9.08
CA GLY A 125 -11.43 4.42 9.18
C GLY A 125 -12.41 5.61 9.19
N PRO A 126 -13.68 5.40 9.56
CA PRO A 126 -14.69 6.46 9.58
C PRO A 126 -14.44 7.55 10.63
N SER A 127 -13.54 7.33 11.59
CA SER A 127 -13.26 8.26 12.68
C SER A 127 -12.13 9.27 12.38
N HIS A 128 -11.40 9.11 11.26
CA HIS A 128 -10.29 10.00 10.86
C HIS A 128 -9.26 10.24 11.98
N GLY A 129 -8.96 9.21 12.78
CA GLY A 129 -8.01 9.31 13.89
C GLY A 129 -6.60 9.72 13.45
N GLU A 130 -5.80 10.27 14.37
CA GLU A 130 -4.44 10.75 14.11
C GLU A 130 -3.51 9.65 13.54
N TYR A 131 -3.71 8.40 13.99
CA TYR A 131 -3.00 7.20 13.58
C TYR A 131 -3.99 6.15 13.02
N PRO A 132 -3.52 5.10 12.32
CA PRO A 132 -4.39 4.01 11.85
C PRO A 132 -5.28 3.41 12.95
N TRP A 133 -4.73 3.23 14.16
CA TRP A 133 -5.43 2.68 15.32
C TRP A 133 -6.21 3.73 16.14
N GLY A 134 -6.34 4.97 15.65
CA GLY A 134 -7.07 6.06 16.30
C GLY A 134 -6.17 7.13 16.92
N ASN A 135 -6.66 7.82 17.96
CA ASN A 135 -5.99 8.96 18.59
C ASN A 135 -5.05 8.59 19.76
N ALA A 136 -4.93 7.29 20.08
CA ALA A 136 -4.03 6.86 21.12
C ALA A 136 -2.57 7.03 20.68
N ALA A 137 -1.73 7.54 21.56
CA ALA A 137 -0.31 7.73 21.29
C ALA A 137 0.35 6.41 20.82
N PRO A 138 1.31 6.46 19.88
CA PRO A 138 2.02 5.27 19.42
C PRO A 138 2.70 4.53 20.58
N SER A 139 2.62 3.19 20.55
CA SER A 139 3.27 2.32 21.53
C SER A 139 3.96 1.14 20.83
N PRO A 140 4.87 0.43 21.52
CA PRO A 140 5.49 -0.79 20.97
C PRO A 140 4.49 -1.90 20.61
N HIS A 141 3.23 -1.82 21.05
CA HIS A 141 2.18 -2.77 20.70
C HIS A 141 1.40 -2.37 19.45
N THR A 142 1.45 -1.10 19.04
CA THR A 142 0.69 -0.57 17.89
C THR A 142 1.57 -0.32 16.68
N THR A 143 2.86 -0.03 16.85
CA THR A 143 3.74 0.25 15.72
C THR A 143 5.20 0.03 16.10
N ARG A 144 6.07 0.02 15.10
CA ARG A 144 7.50 -0.24 15.25
C ARG A 144 8.31 0.95 14.73
N PHE A 145 8.98 1.65 15.64
CA PHE A 145 9.85 2.80 15.35
C PHE A 145 11.06 2.78 16.29
N ALA A 146 12.17 3.40 15.91
CA ALA A 146 13.40 3.47 16.71
C ALA A 146 13.87 2.14 17.35
N THR A 147 13.71 1.00 16.65
CA THR A 147 14.02 -0.34 17.19
C THR A 147 15.13 -1.09 16.44
N GLY A 148 15.61 -0.52 15.33
CA GLY A 148 16.73 -1.07 14.53
C GLY A 148 16.39 -2.30 13.69
N SER A 149 15.17 -2.85 13.76
CA SER A 149 14.74 -3.99 12.95
C SER A 149 13.21 -4.01 12.73
N PRO A 150 12.74 -4.55 11.59
CA PRO A 150 11.32 -4.75 11.36
C PRO A 150 10.79 -5.94 12.18
N VAL A 151 9.47 -6.02 12.29
CA VAL A 151 8.70 -7.13 12.85
C VAL A 151 7.80 -7.74 11.77
N SER A 152 7.29 -8.94 12.01
CA SER A 152 6.34 -9.59 11.10
C SER A 152 5.07 -8.76 10.95
N ILE A 153 4.45 -8.78 9.76
CA ILE A 153 3.23 -8.02 9.45
C ILE A 153 2.04 -8.39 10.36
N LEU A 154 2.08 -9.54 11.03
CA LEU A 154 1.02 -9.99 11.94
C LEU A 154 1.35 -9.77 13.43
N GLU A 155 2.54 -9.25 13.74
CA GLU A 155 3.04 -9.19 15.11
C GLU A 155 2.39 -8.08 15.95
N LEU A 156 1.90 -7.01 15.30
CA LEU A 156 1.31 -5.84 15.97
C LEU A 156 -0.17 -5.66 15.64
N PRO A 157 -1.06 -6.59 16.04
CA PRO A 157 -2.49 -6.53 15.71
C PRO A 157 -3.21 -5.33 16.34
N ALA A 158 -2.69 -4.77 17.44
CA ALA A 158 -3.23 -3.54 18.03
C ALA A 158 -2.90 -2.29 17.19
N GLY A 159 -1.97 -2.40 16.24
CA GLY A 159 -1.64 -1.39 15.24
C GLY A 159 -2.56 -1.35 14.04
N ALA A 160 -3.54 -2.24 13.98
CA ALA A 160 -4.46 -2.33 12.87
C ALA A 160 -5.27 -1.05 12.71
N ALA A 161 -5.37 -0.62 11.46
CA ALA A 161 -6.30 0.37 10.99
C ALA A 161 -7.76 0.03 11.35
N GLY A 162 -8.66 1.02 11.27
CA GLY A 162 -10.09 0.82 11.53
C GLY A 162 -10.73 -0.28 10.68
N GLU A 163 -10.19 -0.53 9.50
CA GLU A 163 -10.57 -1.54 8.51
C GLU A 163 -9.76 -2.85 8.61
N GLY A 164 -8.65 -2.86 9.37
CA GLY A 164 -7.86 -4.06 9.67
C GLY A 164 -6.55 -4.20 8.93
N ALA A 165 -6.20 -3.24 8.07
CA ALA A 165 -4.87 -3.14 7.51
C ALA A 165 -3.82 -2.96 8.62
N LEU A 166 -2.76 -3.75 8.57
CA LEU A 166 -1.65 -3.73 9.54
C LEU A 166 -0.47 -2.96 8.97
N HIS A 167 0.34 -2.37 9.86
CA HIS A 167 1.59 -1.69 9.50
C HIS A 167 1.45 -0.55 8.48
N LEU A 168 0.31 0.15 8.47
CA LEU A 168 0.16 1.43 7.75
C LEU A 168 1.00 2.56 8.37
N ALA A 169 1.51 2.36 9.59
CA ALA A 169 2.42 3.28 10.26
C ALA A 169 3.56 2.49 10.94
N GLY A 170 4.80 2.94 10.74
CA GLY A 170 5.98 2.28 11.29
C GLY A 170 6.34 0.98 10.56
N ASN A 171 7.22 0.22 11.20
CA ASN A 171 7.78 -1.04 10.72
C ASN A 171 8.65 -0.88 9.47
N VAL A 172 8.05 -0.76 8.30
CA VAL A 172 8.79 -0.54 7.04
C VAL A 172 8.32 0.75 6.41
N ALA A 173 9.20 1.39 5.66
CA ALA A 173 8.86 2.59 4.89
C ALA A 173 8.95 2.26 3.41
N GLU A 174 8.15 2.95 2.60
CA GLU A 174 8.22 2.82 1.16
C GLU A 174 9.45 3.58 0.65
N TRP A 175 10.27 2.87 -0.11
CA TRP A 175 11.35 3.48 -0.87
C TRP A 175 10.79 4.01 -2.18
N VAL A 176 11.08 5.28 -2.50
CA VAL A 176 10.79 5.86 -3.81
C VAL A 176 12.07 6.27 -4.51
N ALA A 177 12.06 6.16 -5.84
CA ALA A 177 13.22 6.48 -6.66
C ALA A 177 13.54 7.98 -6.66
N ASP A 178 12.58 8.83 -6.30
CA ASP A 178 12.70 10.28 -6.34
C ASP A 178 13.75 10.82 -5.37
N TRP A 179 14.49 11.82 -5.83
CA TRP A 179 15.33 12.65 -4.97
C TRP A 179 14.49 13.73 -4.30
N TYR A 180 14.84 14.10 -3.07
CA TYR A 180 14.13 15.15 -2.33
C TYR A 180 14.66 16.54 -2.70
N ASP A 181 13.77 17.42 -3.17
CA ASP A 181 13.98 18.87 -3.26
C ASP A 181 12.69 19.60 -2.85
N PRO A 182 12.72 20.42 -1.78
CA PRO A 182 11.53 21.11 -1.26
C PRO A 182 10.92 22.12 -2.24
N GLY A 183 11.68 22.58 -3.25
CA GLY A 183 11.22 23.51 -4.27
C GLY A 183 10.89 22.84 -5.60
N TYR A 184 11.14 21.54 -5.79
CA TYR A 184 11.06 20.91 -7.11
C TYR A 184 9.67 21.03 -7.74
N TYR A 185 8.62 20.68 -6.98
CA TYR A 185 7.24 20.72 -7.49
C TYR A 185 6.73 22.13 -7.80
N THR A 186 7.41 23.19 -7.36
CA THR A 186 7.08 24.57 -7.77
C THR A 186 7.53 24.91 -9.19
N ARG A 187 8.43 24.10 -9.76
CA ARG A 187 9.03 24.31 -11.10
C ARG A 187 9.00 23.06 -11.98
N SER A 188 8.37 21.97 -11.53
CA SER A 188 8.37 20.70 -12.24
C SER A 188 7.45 20.76 -13.47
N PRO A 189 7.67 19.88 -14.46
CA PRO A 189 6.66 19.60 -15.48
C PRO A 189 5.31 19.24 -14.82
N SER A 190 4.21 19.62 -15.44
CA SER A 190 2.86 19.30 -14.95
C SER A 190 2.49 17.83 -15.19
N ALA A 191 3.13 17.16 -16.15
CA ALA A 191 2.88 15.77 -16.50
C ALA A 191 4.08 14.88 -16.13
N GLY A 192 3.85 13.93 -15.22
CA GLY A 192 4.83 12.89 -14.84
C GLY A 192 6.17 13.37 -14.26
N PRO A 193 6.21 14.33 -13.31
CA PRO A 193 7.47 14.77 -12.72
C PRO A 193 8.14 13.64 -11.91
N GLN A 194 9.44 13.38 -12.14
CA GLN A 194 10.22 12.28 -11.54
C GLN A 194 11.17 12.73 -10.41
N GLY A 195 10.92 13.90 -9.81
CA GLY A 195 11.87 14.55 -8.92
C GLY A 195 13.08 15.15 -9.66
N PRO A 196 14.00 15.83 -8.94
CA PRO A 196 15.24 16.32 -9.51
C PRO A 196 16.17 15.16 -9.88
N ASP A 197 17.08 15.37 -10.85
CA ASP A 197 17.99 14.32 -11.33
C ASP A 197 18.98 13.83 -10.24
N LEU A 198 19.29 14.70 -9.27
CA LEU A 198 20.23 14.47 -8.19
C LEU A 198 19.72 15.10 -6.89
N GLY A 199 20.13 14.54 -5.76
CA GLY A 199 19.88 15.11 -4.44
C GLY A 199 20.74 14.45 -3.36
N ASP A 200 20.76 15.07 -2.19
CA ASP A 200 21.47 14.54 -1.02
C ASP A 200 20.64 13.47 -0.29
N PHE A 201 19.32 13.50 -0.48
CA PHE A 201 18.37 12.63 0.22
C PHE A 201 17.40 11.97 -0.74
N LYS A 202 17.11 10.68 -0.53
CA LYS A 202 15.97 10.01 -1.19
C LYS A 202 14.68 10.34 -0.46
N VAL A 203 13.60 10.47 -1.22
CA VAL A 203 12.26 10.55 -0.65
C VAL A 203 11.92 9.18 -0.04
N ILE A 204 11.24 9.21 1.09
CA ILE A 204 10.65 8.05 1.74
C ILE A 204 9.20 8.38 2.03
N ARG A 205 8.29 7.46 1.78
CA ARG A 205 6.89 7.62 2.16
C ARG A 205 6.58 6.78 3.39
N GLY A 206 5.97 7.43 4.39
CA GLY A 206 5.66 6.85 5.70
C GLY A 206 6.83 6.97 6.67
N GLY A 207 6.88 6.04 7.63
CA GLY A 207 8.00 5.90 8.55
C GLY A 207 8.19 4.45 8.94
N GLY A 208 9.43 4.01 9.05
CA GLY A 208 9.83 2.65 9.38
C GLY A 208 10.55 2.55 10.73
N PHE A 209 11.03 1.34 11.03
CA PHE A 209 11.67 0.97 12.30
C PHE A 209 12.89 1.82 12.68
N HIS A 210 13.47 2.55 11.73
CA HIS A 210 14.66 3.39 11.90
C HIS A 210 14.31 4.87 12.13
N ASN A 211 13.06 5.31 11.90
CA ASN A 211 12.66 6.69 12.10
C ASN A 211 12.35 6.97 13.58
N ALA A 212 12.53 8.23 14.00
CA ALA A 212 12.05 8.72 15.29
C ALA A 212 10.51 8.75 15.33
N MET A 213 9.93 8.73 16.53
CA MET A 213 8.47 8.76 16.80
C MET A 213 7.67 9.75 15.95
N ARG A 214 8.22 10.94 15.64
CA ARG A 214 7.55 11.95 14.79
C ARG A 214 7.31 11.48 13.34
N GLY A 215 8.01 10.44 12.88
CA GLY A 215 7.81 9.81 11.58
C GLY A 215 6.76 8.70 11.56
N ALA A 216 6.14 8.35 12.70
CA ALA A 216 5.15 7.28 12.78
C ALA A 216 3.75 7.65 12.24
N LEU A 217 3.63 8.76 11.49
CA LEU A 217 2.39 9.14 10.84
C LEU A 217 2.23 8.37 9.53
N THR A 218 1.01 7.94 9.24
CA THR A 218 0.64 7.46 7.91
C THR A 218 0.99 8.54 6.89
N SER A 219 1.75 8.15 5.86
CA SER A 219 2.13 9.00 4.72
C SER A 219 2.82 10.34 5.05
N ALA A 220 3.79 10.38 5.96
CA ALA A 220 4.75 11.48 5.96
C ALA A 220 5.80 11.24 4.86
N SER A 221 5.96 12.19 3.92
CA SER A 221 7.16 12.19 3.08
C SER A 221 8.35 12.63 3.93
N ALA A 222 9.24 11.69 4.25
CA ALA A 222 10.49 11.95 4.95
C ALA A 222 11.67 11.88 3.97
N ALA A 223 12.78 12.50 4.34
CA ALA A 223 14.01 12.46 3.55
C ALA A 223 15.05 11.62 4.30
N GLN A 224 15.76 10.74 3.60
CA GLN A 224 16.86 9.98 4.19
C GLN A 224 18.21 10.20 3.51
N PRO A 225 19.28 10.43 4.30
CA PRO A 225 20.62 10.53 3.76
C PRO A 225 21.09 9.16 3.26
N ARG A 226 22.11 9.18 2.40
CA ARG A 226 22.79 7.97 1.92
C ARG A 226 23.37 7.11 3.03
#